data_AF-A0A5P9CTR1-F1
#
_entry.id   AF-A0A5P9CTR1-F1
#
_cell.length_a   1.000
_cell.length_b   1.000
_cell.length_c   1.000
_cell.angle_alpha   90.00
_cell.angle_beta   90.00
_cell.angle_gamma   90.00
#
_symmetry.space_group_name_H-M   'P 1'
#
loop_
_entity.id
_entity.type
_entity.pdbx_description
1 polymer ?
#
loop_
_entity_poly.entity_id
_entity_poly.type
_entity_poly.pdbx_seq_one_letter_code
_entity_poly.pdbx_strand_id
1 'polypeptide(L)'
;MLEFTKKTILRSLAKGVVLAAATTFSFGQPAFAESPFHTGVWQLNTKDGPRGLVVSDWLVFEDGLPKRWLYRRAGTNDQNQFDFFTRTINDSGYTPVGIRVYRTGEHAMKYTLAPKGEEPFEVTAERLSIPNYKNSCLSVEKKGNRFYRTWNGTASSNLKKMKLSKSRLTVDGDARNVTVEEVRVGRMGIMEDGKPLAFLTDAGGDYAVLQWFKPGVSVEQMRDKEREILDFASEEVVRNPGGDCDRQIASRLKAMK
;
A
#
# COMPACT_ATOMS: atom_id res chain seq x y z
N MET A 1 25.49 -71.65 38.27
CA MET A 1 25.86 -71.05 36.98
C MET A 1 25.43 -72.04 35.90
N LEU A 2 24.25 -71.83 35.30
CA LEU A 2 23.78 -72.42 34.04
C LEU A 2 22.39 -71.81 33.79
N GLU A 3 22.30 -70.89 32.84
CA GLU A 3 21.03 -70.45 32.26
C GLU A 3 20.51 -71.53 31.31
N PHE A 4 19.19 -71.68 31.18
CA PHE A 4 18.49 -71.86 29.88
C PHE A 4 16.95 -71.83 30.11
N THR A 5 16.37 -70.69 29.74
CA THR A 5 15.12 -70.47 28.96
C THR A 5 13.78 -71.17 29.26
N LYS A 6 12.74 -70.35 29.00
CA LYS A 6 11.34 -70.63 28.64
C LYS A 6 10.34 -70.89 29.78
N LYS A 7 9.57 -69.84 30.07
CA LYS A 7 8.11 -69.96 30.16
C LYS A 7 7.42 -68.78 29.48
N THR A 8 6.67 -69.13 28.47
CA THR A 8 5.81 -68.28 27.67
C THR A 8 4.46 -68.09 28.38
N ILE A 9 3.76 -67.01 28.01
CA ILE A 9 2.31 -66.89 27.80
C ILE A 9 1.44 -66.19 28.88
N LEU A 10 0.94 -65.03 28.42
CA LEU A 10 -0.39 -64.41 28.57
C LEU A 10 -0.76 -63.67 29.87
N ARG A 11 -0.92 -62.34 29.75
CA ARG A 11 -2.21 -61.61 29.70
C ARG A 11 -1.89 -60.11 29.69
N SER A 12 -2.16 -59.39 28.60
CA SER A 12 -3.48 -58.81 28.25
C SER A 12 -3.53 -57.35 28.65
N LEU A 13 -3.99 -56.50 27.71
CA LEU A 13 -4.46 -55.12 27.87
C LEU A 13 -3.33 -54.09 28.11
N ALA A 14 -3.30 -52.93 27.48
CA ALA A 14 -4.18 -52.28 26.54
C ALA A 14 -3.48 -51.00 26.07
N LYS A 15 -4.14 -50.33 25.13
CA LYS A 15 -3.98 -48.91 24.76
C LYS A 15 -2.82 -48.61 23.83
N GLY A 16 -3.16 -48.75 22.55
CA GLY A 16 -2.53 -47.93 21.53
C GLY A 16 -2.64 -46.45 21.89
N VAL A 17 -1.51 -45.77 21.73
CA VAL A 17 -1.46 -44.39 21.29
C VAL A 17 -0.49 -44.42 20.13
N VAL A 18 -1.02 -44.59 18.92
CA VAL A 18 -0.27 -44.20 17.73
C VAL A 18 -0.13 -42.68 17.86
N LEU A 19 1.08 -42.21 18.21
CA LEU A 19 1.43 -40.81 17.99
C LEU A 19 1.36 -40.58 16.48
N ALA A 20 0.18 -40.22 15.99
CA ALA A 20 0.09 -39.44 14.77
C ALA A 20 0.73 -38.09 15.13
N ALA A 21 1.99 -37.94 14.76
CA ALA A 21 2.60 -36.63 14.67
C ALA A 21 1.73 -35.82 13.70
N ALA A 22 0.82 -35.03 14.27
CA ALA A 22 0.21 -33.94 13.54
C ALA A 22 1.36 -32.99 13.22
N THR A 23 2.00 -33.22 12.07
CA THR A 23 2.70 -32.17 11.36
C THR A 23 1.66 -31.11 11.10
N THR A 24 1.51 -30.20 12.05
CA THR A 24 0.97 -28.87 11.78
C THR A 24 1.92 -28.28 10.75
N PHE A 25 1.62 -28.53 9.48
CA PHE A 25 2.00 -27.62 8.43
C PHE A 25 1.43 -26.28 8.88
N SER A 26 2.29 -25.48 9.50
CA SER A 26 2.11 -24.04 9.53
C SER A 26 2.08 -23.64 8.08
N PHE A 27 0.89 -23.68 7.49
CA PHE A 27 0.55 -22.83 6.37
C PHE A 27 0.79 -21.44 6.92
N GLY A 28 2.02 -20.94 6.71
CA GLY A 28 2.28 -19.52 6.79
C GLY A 28 1.19 -18.90 5.94
N GLN A 29 0.33 -18.09 6.57
CA GLN A 29 -0.62 -17.31 5.80
C GLN A 29 0.19 -16.66 4.69
N PRO A 30 -0.25 -16.74 3.41
CA PRO A 30 0.42 -16.00 2.37
C PRO A 30 0.53 -14.57 2.88
N ALA A 31 1.76 -14.06 2.99
CA ALA A 31 1.96 -12.67 3.30
C ALA A 31 1.07 -11.91 2.32
N PHE A 32 0.04 -11.24 2.85
CA PHE A 32 -0.91 -10.50 2.03
C PHE A 32 -0.08 -9.71 1.03
N ALA A 33 -0.33 -9.93 -0.26
CA ALA A 33 0.48 -9.29 -1.27
C ALA A 33 0.27 -7.79 -1.09
N GLU A 34 1.32 -7.14 -0.61
CA GLU A 34 1.50 -5.71 -0.76
C GLU A 34 1.28 -5.39 -2.23
N SER A 35 0.68 -4.23 -2.49
CA SER A 35 0.40 -3.87 -3.87
C SER A 35 1.70 -4.00 -4.68
N PRO A 36 1.65 -4.45 -5.94
CA PRO A 36 2.83 -4.58 -6.78
C PRO A 36 3.43 -3.20 -7.11
N PHE A 37 2.72 -2.12 -6.79
CA PHE A 37 2.98 -0.78 -7.29
C PHE A 37 4.13 -0.10 -6.61
N HIS A 38 4.41 -0.38 -5.32
CA HIS A 38 5.59 0.09 -4.59
C HIS A 38 6.16 1.37 -5.22
N THR A 39 5.57 2.54 -4.99
CA THR A 39 5.63 3.71 -5.88
C THR A 39 6.62 3.61 -7.04
N GLY A 40 6.09 3.44 -8.25
CA GLY A 40 6.89 3.27 -9.45
C GLY A 40 6.65 4.35 -10.49
N VAL A 41 7.70 4.66 -11.25
CA VAL A 41 7.58 5.27 -12.58
C VAL A 41 7.54 4.14 -13.60
N TRP A 42 6.57 4.22 -14.50
CA TRP A 42 6.24 3.23 -15.51
C TRP A 42 6.10 3.89 -16.88
N GLN A 43 6.42 3.15 -17.93
CA GLN A 43 6.13 3.49 -19.31
C GLN A 43 4.90 2.69 -19.74
N LEU A 44 3.80 3.37 -20.08
CA LEU A 44 2.65 2.80 -20.74
C LEU A 44 2.91 2.75 -22.25
N ASN A 45 2.80 1.58 -22.87
CA ASN A 45 2.93 1.41 -24.31
C ASN A 45 1.54 1.52 -24.96
N THR A 46 1.16 2.73 -25.33
CA THR A 46 -0.14 3.01 -25.96
C THR A 46 -0.04 2.95 -27.49
N LYS A 47 -1.19 2.89 -28.18
CA LYS A 47 -1.23 2.93 -29.66
C LYS A 47 -0.65 4.22 -30.24
N ASP A 48 -0.75 5.33 -29.50
CA ASP A 48 -0.25 6.64 -29.90
C ASP A 48 1.23 6.87 -29.52
N GLY A 49 1.87 5.86 -28.91
CA GLY A 49 3.26 5.90 -28.46
C GLY A 49 3.45 5.70 -26.95
N PRO A 50 4.71 5.70 -26.47
CA PRO A 50 5.01 5.53 -25.05
C PRO A 50 4.57 6.75 -24.23
N ARG A 51 3.92 6.50 -23.09
CA ARG A 51 3.47 7.53 -22.14
C ARG A 51 3.97 7.23 -20.73
N GLY A 52 4.40 8.27 -20.02
CA GLY A 52 4.78 8.15 -18.62
C GLY A 52 3.58 7.93 -17.69
N LEU A 53 3.73 7.04 -16.72
CA LEU A 53 2.81 6.85 -15.60
C LEU A 53 3.61 6.84 -14.31
N VAL A 54 3.19 7.62 -13.30
CA VAL A 54 3.67 7.42 -11.94
C VAL A 54 2.49 6.98 -11.10
N VAL A 55 2.66 5.86 -10.41
CA VAL A 55 1.60 5.26 -9.61
C VAL A 55 2.18 4.73 -8.29
N SER A 56 1.46 5.00 -7.22
CA SER A 56 1.64 4.39 -5.90
C SER A 56 0.43 3.56 -5.54
N ASP A 57 0.45 2.95 -4.36
CA ASP A 57 -0.69 2.21 -3.80
C ASP A 57 -1.96 3.06 -3.65
N TRP A 58 -1.83 4.40 -3.67
CA TRP A 58 -2.88 5.36 -3.29
C TRP A 58 -3.15 6.45 -4.31
N LEU A 59 -2.17 6.78 -5.15
CA LEU A 59 -2.24 7.91 -6.05
C LEU A 59 -1.70 7.55 -7.43
N VAL A 60 -2.45 7.97 -8.45
CA VAL A 60 -1.94 8.13 -9.81
C VAL A 60 -1.53 9.58 -10.00
N PHE A 61 -0.35 9.77 -10.56
CA PHE A 61 0.12 11.07 -10.98
C PHE A 61 0.00 11.17 -12.50
N GLU A 62 -0.54 12.30 -12.95
CA GLU A 62 -0.58 12.68 -14.36
C GLU A 62 0.29 13.92 -14.51
N ASP A 63 1.14 13.93 -15.53
CA ASP A 63 2.09 15.03 -15.78
C ASP A 63 2.99 15.36 -14.57
N GLY A 64 3.29 14.35 -13.76
CA GLY A 64 4.12 14.48 -12.56
C GLY A 64 3.40 15.03 -11.33
N LEU A 65 2.08 15.27 -11.40
CA LEU A 65 1.28 15.79 -10.30
C LEU A 65 0.22 14.79 -9.84
N PRO A 66 -0.08 14.71 -8.52
CA PRO A 66 -1.18 13.91 -8.01
C PRO A 66 -2.49 14.27 -8.71
N LYS A 67 -3.20 13.27 -9.24
CA LYS A 67 -4.42 13.51 -10.01
C LYS A 67 -5.58 12.61 -9.66
N ARG A 68 -5.34 11.33 -9.35
CA ARG A 68 -6.41 10.38 -9.00
C ARG A 68 -6.07 9.58 -7.75
N TRP A 69 -7.06 9.43 -6.90
CA TRP A 69 -7.07 8.47 -5.81
C TRP A 69 -7.24 7.05 -6.35
N LEU A 70 -6.55 6.12 -5.71
CA LEU A 70 -6.69 4.68 -5.90
C LEU A 70 -7.24 4.07 -4.63
N TYR A 71 -8.33 3.32 -4.77
CA TYR A 71 -8.93 2.57 -3.68
C TYR A 71 -9.02 1.12 -4.08
N ARG A 72 -8.21 0.28 -3.43
CA ARG A 72 -8.19 -1.16 -3.70
C ARG A 72 -9.57 -1.76 -3.43
N ARG A 73 -10.09 -2.51 -4.38
CA ARG A 73 -11.34 -3.24 -4.21
C ARG A 73 -11.11 -4.48 -3.35
N ALA A 74 -12.04 -4.77 -2.43
CA ALA A 74 -12.00 -6.00 -1.65
C ALA A 74 -12.20 -7.23 -2.56
N GLY A 75 -11.51 -8.33 -2.25
CA GLY A 75 -11.61 -9.59 -3.02
C GLY A 75 -10.85 -9.58 -4.35
N THR A 76 -9.87 -8.69 -4.52
CA THR A 76 -8.92 -8.77 -5.64
C THR A 76 -8.10 -10.06 -5.57
N ASN A 77 -7.72 -10.60 -6.73
CA ASN A 77 -6.79 -11.72 -6.75
C ASN A 77 -5.37 -11.22 -6.49
N ASP A 78 -5.06 -11.10 -5.21
CA ASP A 78 -3.79 -10.56 -4.68
C ASP A 78 -2.54 -11.31 -5.15
N GLN A 79 -2.68 -12.42 -5.87
CA GLN A 79 -1.54 -13.09 -6.49
C GLN A 79 -0.96 -12.31 -7.67
N ASN A 80 -1.80 -11.69 -8.50
CA ASN A 80 -1.36 -11.00 -9.71
C ASN A 80 -2.33 -9.95 -10.28
N GLN A 81 -3.55 -9.81 -9.76
CA GLN A 81 -4.55 -8.87 -10.26
C GLN A 81 -5.03 -7.93 -9.16
N PHE A 82 -5.00 -6.62 -9.44
CA PHE A 82 -5.42 -5.59 -8.51
C PHE A 82 -6.42 -4.68 -9.21
N ASP A 83 -7.64 -4.63 -8.67
CA ASP A 83 -8.73 -3.78 -9.16
C ASP A 83 -8.87 -2.57 -8.23
N PHE A 84 -8.99 -1.39 -8.82
CA PHE A 84 -9.12 -0.14 -8.10
C PHE A 84 -10.38 0.62 -8.51
N PHE A 85 -11.13 1.05 -7.50
CA PHE A 85 -11.97 2.23 -7.67
C PHE A 85 -11.05 3.44 -7.80
N THR A 86 -11.44 4.38 -8.64
CA THR A 86 -10.68 5.62 -8.82
C THR A 86 -11.58 6.81 -8.57
N ARG A 87 -10.98 7.92 -8.11
CA ARG A 87 -11.66 9.20 -7.99
C ARG A 87 -10.67 10.29 -8.34
N THR A 88 -11.04 11.21 -9.22
CA THR A 88 -10.21 12.39 -9.46
C THR A 88 -10.12 13.19 -8.17
N ILE A 89 -8.95 13.74 -7.87
CA ILE A 89 -8.82 14.66 -6.74
C ILE A 89 -9.82 15.82 -6.94
N ASN A 90 -10.53 16.16 -5.86
CA ASN A 90 -11.63 17.14 -5.80
C ASN A 90 -12.97 16.71 -6.42
N ASP A 91 -13.08 15.53 -7.03
CA ASP A 91 -14.38 14.99 -7.44
C ASP A 91 -15.09 14.32 -6.25
N SER A 92 -16.42 14.34 -6.25
CA SER A 92 -17.25 13.76 -5.18
C SER A 92 -17.61 12.28 -5.40
N GLY A 93 -17.38 11.71 -6.59
CA GLY A 93 -17.84 10.36 -6.96
C GLY A 93 -16.72 9.44 -7.46
N TYR A 94 -16.87 8.13 -7.23
CA TYR A 94 -15.95 7.10 -7.71
C TYR A 94 -16.30 6.61 -9.12
N THR A 95 -15.30 6.16 -9.85
CA THR A 95 -15.46 5.29 -11.01
C THR A 95 -15.45 3.82 -10.53
N PRO A 96 -16.52 3.03 -10.78
CA PRO A 96 -16.70 1.68 -10.21
C PRO A 96 -15.59 0.66 -10.51
N VAL A 97 -14.88 0.81 -11.63
CA VAL A 97 -13.58 0.17 -11.87
C VAL A 97 -12.86 1.13 -12.79
N GLY A 98 -12.06 2.05 -12.24
CA GLY A 98 -11.35 3.00 -13.10
C GLY A 98 -10.04 2.45 -13.62
N ILE A 99 -9.37 1.61 -12.81
CA ILE A 99 -8.06 1.04 -13.12
C ILE A 99 -8.04 -0.43 -12.70
N ARG A 100 -7.50 -1.27 -13.57
CA ARG A 100 -7.11 -2.65 -13.26
C ARG A 100 -5.67 -2.88 -13.65
N VAL A 101 -4.97 -3.68 -12.86
CA VAL A 101 -3.59 -4.05 -13.14
C VAL A 101 -3.40 -5.54 -13.02
N TYR A 102 -2.70 -6.11 -13.99
CA TYR A 102 -2.16 -7.46 -13.92
C TYR A 102 -0.64 -7.43 -13.90
N ARG A 103 -0.03 -8.00 -12.85
CA ARG A 103 1.42 -8.22 -12.82
C ARG A 103 1.77 -9.31 -13.83
N THR A 104 2.59 -8.98 -14.82
CA THR A 104 3.06 -9.93 -15.85
C THR A 104 4.55 -10.27 -15.71
N GLY A 105 5.27 -9.55 -14.85
CA GLY A 105 6.67 -9.85 -14.52
C GLY A 105 7.16 -9.05 -13.30
N GLU A 106 8.47 -9.05 -13.06
CA GLU A 106 9.08 -8.23 -12.01
C GLU A 106 9.05 -6.73 -12.34
N HIS A 107 9.18 -6.40 -13.62
CA HIS A 107 9.24 -5.03 -14.14
C HIS A 107 8.22 -4.78 -15.25
N ALA A 108 7.18 -5.63 -15.34
CA ALA A 108 6.16 -5.55 -16.37
C ALA A 108 4.75 -5.79 -15.79
N MET A 109 3.78 -5.07 -16.33
CA MET A 109 2.36 -5.27 -16.03
C MET A 109 1.48 -5.01 -17.26
N LYS A 110 0.24 -5.49 -17.23
CA LYS A 110 -0.86 -4.95 -18.04
C LYS A 110 -1.65 -3.96 -17.20
N TYR A 111 -1.99 -2.84 -17.81
CA TYR A 111 -2.69 -1.74 -17.17
C TYR A 111 -3.94 -1.43 -17.98
N THR A 112 -5.10 -1.60 -17.37
CA THR A 112 -6.40 -1.30 -17.99
C THR A 112 -6.93 0.00 -17.37
N LEU A 113 -7.29 0.97 -18.20
CA LEU A 113 -8.07 2.13 -17.77
C LEU A 113 -9.49 1.99 -18.32
N ALA A 114 -10.47 2.35 -17.50
CA ALA A 114 -11.84 2.56 -17.92
C ALA A 114 -12.25 4.00 -17.56
N PRO A 115 -11.97 4.97 -18.44
CA PRO A 115 -12.43 6.34 -18.25
C PRO A 115 -13.96 6.40 -18.25
N LYS A 116 -14.52 7.35 -17.51
CA LYS A 116 -15.98 7.52 -17.41
C LYS A 116 -16.55 7.92 -18.79
N GLY A 117 -17.42 7.08 -19.34
CA GLY A 117 -18.08 7.35 -20.63
C GLY A 117 -17.26 6.94 -21.85
N GLU A 118 -16.14 6.25 -21.66
CA GLU A 118 -15.29 5.71 -22.74
C GLU A 118 -15.15 4.20 -22.61
N GLU A 119 -14.81 3.53 -23.71
CA GLU A 119 -14.51 2.10 -23.69
C GLU A 119 -13.21 1.83 -22.93
N PRO A 120 -13.18 0.80 -22.05
CA PRO A 120 -11.96 0.40 -21.38
C PRO A 120 -10.89 -0.01 -22.39
N PHE A 121 -9.64 0.38 -22.14
CA PHE A 121 -8.51 -0.05 -22.96
C PHE A 121 -7.39 -0.61 -22.08
N GLU A 122 -6.70 -1.61 -22.62
CA GLU A 122 -5.56 -2.27 -21.98
C GLU A 122 -4.27 -1.88 -22.70
N VAL A 123 -3.24 -1.59 -21.92
CA VAL A 123 -1.88 -1.31 -22.40
C VAL A 123 -0.87 -2.14 -21.61
N THR A 124 0.26 -2.46 -22.24
CA THR A 124 1.40 -3.00 -21.49
C THR A 124 2.14 -1.85 -20.83
N ALA A 125 2.74 -2.14 -19.67
CA ALA A 125 3.53 -1.16 -18.94
C ALA A 125 4.84 -1.77 -18.43
N GLU A 126 5.93 -1.01 -18.61
CA GLU A 126 7.28 -1.40 -18.19
C GLU A 126 7.78 -0.46 -17.10
N ARG A 127 8.45 -1.01 -16.08
CA ARG A 127 8.93 -0.23 -14.95
C ARG A 127 10.23 0.49 -15.32
N LEU A 128 10.23 1.81 -15.19
CA LEU A 128 11.42 2.66 -15.43
C LEU A 128 12.22 2.94 -14.15
N SER A 129 11.59 2.73 -13.00
CA SER A 129 12.22 2.90 -11.70
C SER A 129 12.75 1.59 -11.15
N ILE A 130 14.00 1.59 -10.67
CA ILE A 130 14.55 0.45 -9.94
C ILE A 130 13.93 0.44 -8.52
N PRO A 131 13.22 -0.64 -8.13
CA PRO A 131 12.69 -0.76 -6.77
C PRO A 131 13.80 -0.62 -5.74
N ASN A 132 13.58 0.16 -4.68
CA ASN A 132 14.49 0.26 -3.52
C ASN A 132 15.94 0.67 -3.86
N TYR A 133 16.17 1.33 -5.00
CA TYR A 133 17.50 1.81 -5.36
C TYR A 133 17.99 2.88 -4.38
N LYS A 134 19.24 2.75 -3.94
CA LYS A 134 19.87 3.69 -3.00
C LYS A 134 19.82 5.12 -3.56
N ASN A 135 19.31 6.06 -2.78
CA ASN A 135 19.12 7.47 -3.17
C ASN A 135 18.04 7.72 -4.25
N SER A 136 17.30 6.69 -4.67
CA SER A 136 16.07 6.92 -5.44
C SER A 136 15.02 7.45 -4.50
N CYS A 137 14.45 8.59 -4.82
CA CYS A 137 13.37 9.12 -4.02
C CYS A 137 12.09 8.24 -4.13
N LEU A 138 11.99 7.44 -5.20
CA LEU A 138 10.94 6.42 -5.44
C LEU A 138 11.23 5.09 -4.75
N SER A 139 12.30 5.01 -3.94
CA SER A 139 12.51 3.83 -3.10
C SER A 139 11.39 3.72 -2.07
N VAL A 140 10.89 2.50 -1.87
CA VAL A 140 9.87 2.24 -0.86
C VAL A 140 10.55 2.19 0.49
N GLU A 141 10.19 3.10 1.39
CA GLU A 141 10.64 3.04 2.78
C GLU A 141 9.84 1.94 3.48
N LYS A 142 10.54 0.88 3.90
CA LYS A 142 9.99 -0.30 4.58
C LYS A 142 9.84 -0.15 6.09
N LYS A 143 10.27 0.96 6.71
CA LYS A 143 10.32 1.15 8.17
C LYS A 143 9.54 2.37 8.67
N GLY A 144 8.77 3.04 7.81
CA GLY A 144 7.94 4.19 8.16
C GLY A 144 8.70 5.42 8.69
N ASN A 145 10.04 5.42 8.74
CA ASN A 145 10.82 6.53 9.27
C ASN A 145 10.68 7.78 8.39
N ARG A 146 10.37 7.59 7.10
CA ARG A 146 10.06 8.70 6.18
C ARG A 146 8.91 9.57 6.68
N PHE A 147 7.95 9.03 7.44
CA PHE A 147 6.75 9.75 7.85
C PHE A 147 7.00 10.79 8.93
N TYR A 148 7.99 10.55 9.79
CA TYR A 148 8.32 11.42 10.93
C TYR A 148 9.12 12.65 10.51
N ARG A 149 8.47 13.60 9.84
CA ARG A 149 9.08 14.84 9.36
C ARG A 149 8.06 15.97 9.23
N THR A 150 8.55 17.09 8.71
CA THR A 150 7.71 18.20 8.25
C THR A 150 7.29 17.95 6.80
N TRP A 151 6.02 18.24 6.53
CA TRP A 151 5.36 18.15 5.24
C TRP A 151 4.68 19.49 4.95
N ASN A 152 4.67 19.90 3.68
CA ASN A 152 3.93 21.07 3.21
C ASN A 152 2.68 20.59 2.47
N GLY A 153 1.58 21.31 2.63
CA GLY A 153 0.40 21.10 1.78
C GLY A 153 0.72 21.39 0.32
N THR A 154 0.11 20.62 -0.57
CA THR A 154 0.13 20.90 -2.01
C THR A 154 -1.07 21.79 -2.40
N ALA A 155 -1.18 22.16 -3.68
CA ALA A 155 -2.37 22.86 -4.19
C ALA A 155 -3.67 22.06 -4.02
N SER A 156 -3.58 20.74 -3.83
CA SER A 156 -4.69 19.83 -3.57
C SER A 156 -4.96 19.64 -2.08
N SER A 157 -4.45 20.54 -1.22
CA SER A 157 -4.52 20.42 0.23
C SER A 157 -5.04 21.71 0.86
N ASN A 158 -5.89 21.58 1.87
CA ASN A 158 -6.39 22.68 2.69
C ASN A 158 -5.42 23.06 3.80
N LEU A 159 -4.57 22.13 4.24
CA LEU A 159 -3.51 22.43 5.21
C LEU A 159 -2.31 23.09 4.53
N LYS A 160 -1.60 23.97 5.23
CA LYS A 160 -0.37 24.59 4.71
C LYS A 160 0.86 23.79 5.11
N LYS A 161 0.89 23.29 6.34
CA LYS A 161 2.04 22.62 6.92
C LYS A 161 1.61 21.58 7.95
N MET A 162 2.24 20.42 7.89
CA MET A 162 2.09 19.35 8.86
C MET A 162 3.47 18.94 9.39
N LYS A 163 3.55 18.55 10.67
CA LYS A 163 4.70 17.84 11.24
C LYS A 163 4.22 16.63 12.00
N LEU A 164 4.75 15.46 11.66
CA LEU A 164 4.49 14.23 12.40
C LEU A 164 5.76 13.79 13.15
N SER A 165 5.58 13.42 14.41
CA SER A 165 6.55 12.68 15.21
C SER A 165 5.87 11.44 15.80
N LYS A 166 6.63 10.60 16.51
CA LYS A 166 6.09 9.38 17.12
C LYS A 166 4.95 9.63 18.13
N SER A 167 4.92 10.81 18.73
CA SER A 167 3.99 11.15 19.81
C SER A 167 3.21 12.45 19.60
N ARG A 168 3.43 13.13 18.48
CA ARG A 168 2.83 14.45 18.21
C ARG A 168 2.54 14.65 16.73
N LEU A 169 1.34 15.12 16.45
CA LEU A 169 0.92 15.63 15.14
C LEU A 169 0.70 17.14 15.29
N THR A 170 1.32 17.93 14.44
CA THR A 170 1.09 19.38 14.35
C THR A 170 0.59 19.73 12.97
N VAL A 171 -0.55 20.40 12.85
CA VAL A 171 -1.12 20.86 11.58
C VAL A 171 -1.38 22.35 11.70
N ASP A 172 -0.79 23.15 10.82
CA ASP A 172 -0.93 24.61 10.77
C ASP A 172 -0.70 25.35 12.09
N GLY A 173 0.09 24.76 12.99
CA GLY A 173 0.42 25.30 14.31
C GLY A 173 -0.28 24.58 15.46
N ASP A 174 -1.39 23.91 15.19
CA ASP A 174 -2.18 23.19 16.19
C ASP A 174 -1.56 21.83 16.47
N ALA A 175 -1.15 21.60 17.73
CA ALA A 175 -0.47 20.39 18.15
C ALA A 175 -1.41 19.45 18.92
N ARG A 176 -1.35 18.17 18.57
CA ARG A 176 -2.09 17.06 19.18
C ARG A 176 -1.13 16.01 19.70
N ASN A 177 -1.41 15.44 20.87
CA ASN A 177 -0.68 14.27 21.32
C ASN A 177 -1.30 13.05 20.63
N VAL A 178 -0.47 12.26 19.97
CA VAL A 178 -0.93 11.12 19.18
C VAL A 178 -0.08 9.90 19.49
N THR A 179 -0.59 8.74 19.12
CA THR A 179 0.21 7.53 18.94
C THR A 179 0.21 7.17 17.47
N VAL A 180 1.33 6.64 16.99
CA VAL A 180 1.51 6.29 15.58
C VAL A 180 1.95 4.84 15.50
N GLU A 181 1.26 4.05 14.68
CA GLU A 181 1.59 2.65 14.43
C GLU A 181 1.59 2.35 12.93
N GLU A 182 2.42 1.41 12.51
CA GLU A 182 2.38 0.93 11.13
C GLU A 182 1.20 -0.03 10.99
N VAL A 183 0.24 0.34 10.15
CA VAL A 183 -0.96 -0.47 9.88
C VAL A 183 -0.66 -1.49 8.78
N ARG A 184 0.09 -1.04 7.77
CA ARG A 184 0.64 -1.85 6.69
C ARG A 184 1.83 -1.11 6.09
N VAL A 185 2.62 -1.79 5.26
CA VAL A 185 3.77 -1.16 4.60
C VAL A 185 3.35 0.09 3.84
N GLY A 186 4.07 1.18 4.11
CA GLY A 186 3.77 2.49 3.53
C GLY A 186 2.53 3.17 4.09
N ARG A 187 1.97 2.73 5.22
CA ARG A 187 0.83 3.41 5.87
C ARG A 187 0.91 3.39 7.38
N MET A 188 0.85 4.58 7.95
CA MET A 188 0.77 4.79 9.39
C MET A 188 -0.67 5.09 9.80
N GLY A 189 -1.14 4.41 10.85
CA GLY A 189 -2.31 4.80 11.62
C GLY A 189 -1.92 5.82 12.67
N ILE A 190 -2.68 6.92 12.75
CA ILE A 190 -2.52 7.97 13.76
C ILE A 190 -3.74 7.91 14.68
N MET A 191 -3.51 7.83 15.98
CA MET A 191 -4.56 7.76 17.00
C MET A 191 -4.39 8.88 18.02
N GLU A 192 -5.50 9.43 18.50
CA GLU A 192 -5.58 10.43 19.58
C GLU A 192 -6.46 9.84 20.68
N ASP A 193 -5.95 9.80 21.92
CA ASP A 193 -6.64 9.22 23.08
C ASP A 193 -7.22 7.81 22.85
N GLY A 194 -6.45 6.96 22.15
CA GLY A 194 -6.83 5.59 21.82
C GLY A 194 -7.88 5.45 20.71
N LYS A 195 -8.26 6.55 20.05
CA LYS A 195 -9.22 6.56 18.95
C LYS A 195 -8.52 6.83 17.61
N PRO A 196 -8.90 6.15 16.51
CA PRO A 196 -8.39 6.46 15.18
C PRO A 196 -8.67 7.91 14.79
N LEU A 197 -7.62 8.61 14.35
CA LEU A 197 -7.69 10.01 13.90
C LEU A 197 -7.52 10.11 12.39
N ALA A 198 -6.47 9.49 11.85
CA ALA A 198 -6.14 9.56 10.43
C ALA A 198 -5.23 8.41 9.98
N PHE A 199 -5.14 8.21 8.66
CA PHE A 199 -3.97 7.57 8.06
C PHE A 199 -2.98 8.62 7.55
N LEU A 200 -1.69 8.29 7.62
CA LEU A 200 -0.67 8.92 6.78
C LEU A 200 -0.04 7.85 5.89
N THR A 201 -0.28 7.97 4.60
CA THR A 201 0.06 6.95 3.61
C THR A 201 1.11 7.46 2.64
N ASP A 202 2.10 6.63 2.31
CA ASP A 202 3.15 6.93 1.34
C ASP A 202 2.50 7.00 -0.04
N ALA A 203 2.54 8.17 -0.65
CA ALA A 203 2.11 8.35 -2.04
C ALA A 203 3.28 8.15 -3.01
N GLY A 204 4.47 7.88 -2.48
CA GLY A 204 5.69 7.82 -3.22
C GLY A 204 6.49 9.08 -3.25
N GLY A 205 7.79 8.90 -3.34
CA GLY A 205 8.66 10.01 -3.63
C GLY A 205 8.72 11.02 -2.48
N ASP A 206 8.25 12.23 -2.77
CA ASP A 206 8.13 13.27 -1.76
C ASP A 206 6.71 13.49 -1.30
N TYR A 207 5.76 12.67 -1.76
CA TYR A 207 4.36 12.85 -1.46
C TYR A 207 3.88 11.86 -0.40
N ALA A 208 2.96 12.30 0.42
CA ALA A 208 2.16 11.47 1.29
C ALA A 208 0.71 11.95 1.27
N VAL A 209 -0.19 11.08 1.71
CA VAL A 209 -1.61 11.38 1.84
C VAL A 209 -1.98 11.30 3.30
N LEU A 210 -2.47 12.41 3.85
CA LEU A 210 -3.13 12.43 5.15
C LEU A 210 -4.64 12.27 4.93
N GLN A 211 -5.21 11.19 5.47
CA GLN A 211 -6.62 10.83 5.27
C GLN A 211 -7.31 10.86 6.63
N TRP A 212 -8.13 11.88 6.88
CA TRP A 212 -8.83 12.07 8.15
C TRP A 212 -10.06 11.17 8.22
N PHE A 213 -10.19 10.43 9.31
CA PHE A 213 -11.36 9.57 9.49
C PHE A 213 -12.61 10.38 9.79
N LYS A 214 -13.76 9.85 9.34
CA LYS A 214 -15.04 10.27 9.88
C LYS A 214 -15.19 9.80 11.34
N PRO A 215 -15.99 10.49 12.17
CA PRO A 215 -16.29 10.02 13.51
C PRO A 215 -16.84 8.58 13.51
N GLY A 216 -16.37 7.74 14.42
CA GLY A 216 -16.87 6.37 14.61
C GLY A 216 -16.03 5.27 13.97
N VAL A 217 -14.93 5.58 13.27
CA VAL A 217 -13.96 4.56 12.84
C VAL A 217 -13.34 3.88 14.07
N SER A 218 -13.46 2.56 14.13
CA SER A 218 -12.88 1.72 15.19
C SER A 218 -11.42 1.37 14.91
N VAL A 219 -10.68 1.02 15.97
CA VAL A 219 -9.27 0.60 15.86
C VAL A 219 -9.17 -0.68 15.02
N GLU A 220 -10.15 -1.58 15.13
CA GLU A 220 -10.24 -2.81 14.37
C GLU A 220 -10.39 -2.52 12.88
N GLN A 221 -11.28 -1.60 12.50
CA GLN A 221 -11.45 -1.16 11.11
C GLN A 221 -10.19 -0.49 10.57
N MET A 222 -9.51 0.33 11.37
CA MET A 222 -8.27 0.97 10.97
C MET A 222 -7.15 -0.07 10.68
N ARG A 223 -7.12 -1.17 11.43
CA ARG A 223 -6.11 -2.23 11.33
C ARG A 223 -6.45 -3.33 10.33
N ASP A 224 -7.68 -3.35 9.81
CA ASP A 224 -8.13 -4.35 8.85
C ASP A 224 -7.34 -4.21 7.53
N LYS A 225 -6.61 -5.26 7.18
CA LYS A 225 -5.79 -5.31 5.96
C LYS A 225 -6.58 -5.82 4.75
N GLU A 226 -7.74 -6.44 4.98
CA GLU A 226 -8.61 -7.03 3.96
C GLU A 226 -9.67 -6.03 3.48
N ARG A 227 -10.06 -5.09 4.35
CA ARG A 227 -11.07 -4.07 4.04
C ARG A 227 -10.48 -2.67 4.08
N GLU A 228 -10.61 -2.00 2.96
CA GLU A 228 -10.15 -0.62 2.82
C GLU A 228 -11.21 0.37 3.33
N ILE A 229 -10.79 1.36 4.11
CA ILE A 229 -11.65 2.51 4.44
C ILE A 229 -11.68 3.41 3.21
N LEU A 230 -12.88 3.61 2.66
CA LEU A 230 -13.08 4.39 1.44
C LEU A 230 -13.60 5.80 1.69
N ASP A 231 -14.23 6.00 2.85
CA ASP A 231 -14.97 7.20 3.19
C ASP A 231 -14.27 7.99 4.30
N PHE A 232 -13.70 9.12 3.92
CA PHE A 232 -12.89 9.99 4.78
C PHE A 232 -13.59 11.33 5.00
N ALA A 233 -13.30 11.98 6.13
CA ALA A 233 -13.78 13.34 6.40
C ALA A 233 -13.08 14.34 5.48
N SER A 234 -11.78 14.16 5.25
CA SER A 234 -10.99 14.89 4.27
C SER A 234 -9.73 14.12 3.91
N GLU A 235 -9.16 14.42 2.75
CA GLU A 235 -7.91 13.83 2.26
C GLU A 235 -7.01 14.97 1.78
N GLU A 236 -5.76 14.92 2.21
CA GLU A 236 -4.82 16.01 2.08
C GLU A 236 -3.54 15.47 1.45
N VAL A 237 -3.16 16.00 0.27
CA VAL A 237 -1.90 15.63 -0.36
C VAL A 237 -0.80 16.55 0.14
N VAL A 238 0.18 15.97 0.82
CA VAL A 238 1.30 16.70 1.41
C VAL A 238 2.61 16.29 0.75
N ARG A 239 3.59 17.20 0.79
CA ARG A 239 4.90 17.05 0.14
C ARG A 239 6.06 17.36 1.08
N ASN A 240 7.12 16.58 0.99
CA ASN A 240 8.40 16.85 1.64
C ASN A 240 9.05 18.11 1.01
N PRO A 241 9.28 19.19 1.78
CA PRO A 241 9.81 20.45 1.25
C PRO A 241 11.26 20.35 0.75
N GLY A 242 12.06 19.44 1.31
CA GLY A 242 13.45 19.19 0.89
C GLY A 242 13.58 18.12 -0.19
N GLY A 243 12.47 17.78 -0.84
CA GLY A 243 12.35 16.67 -1.77
C GLY A 243 12.79 16.97 -3.20
N ASP A 244 13.41 16.00 -3.88
CA ASP A 244 13.86 16.13 -5.28
C ASP A 244 13.13 15.20 -6.26
N CYS A 245 12.00 14.62 -5.87
CA CYS A 245 11.32 13.60 -6.65
C CYS A 245 10.74 14.04 -7.96
N ASP A 246 10.12 15.20 -8.03
CA ASP A 246 9.58 15.70 -9.28
C ASP A 246 10.69 15.77 -10.33
N ARG A 247 11.89 16.22 -9.92
CA ARG A 247 13.09 16.25 -10.77
C ARG A 247 13.54 14.85 -11.19
N GLN A 248 13.58 13.89 -10.25
CA GLN A 248 13.98 12.52 -10.57
C GLN A 248 12.94 11.81 -11.48
N ILE A 249 11.65 12.05 -11.27
CA ILE A 249 10.55 11.54 -12.11
C ILE A 249 10.69 12.14 -13.51
N ALA A 250 10.77 13.46 -13.62
CA ALA A 250 10.88 14.15 -14.91
C ALA A 250 12.12 13.68 -15.70
N SER A 251 13.26 13.48 -15.03
CA SER A 251 14.47 12.94 -15.64
C SER A 251 14.27 11.54 -16.24
N ARG A 252 13.62 10.64 -15.49
CA ARG A 252 13.31 9.27 -15.96
C ARG A 252 12.32 9.28 -17.12
N LEU A 253 11.28 10.11 -17.03
CA LEU A 253 10.31 10.27 -18.12
C LEU A 253 10.94 10.85 -19.39
N LYS A 254 11.93 11.75 -19.25
CA LYS A 254 12.69 12.29 -20.39
C LYS A 254 13.55 11.21 -21.07
N ALA A 255 14.08 10.27 -20.31
CA ALA A 255 14.89 9.15 -20.82
C ALA A 255 14.06 8.07 -21.56
N MET A 256 12.73 8.18 -21.57
CA MET A 256 11.85 7.31 -22.37
C MET A 256 11.82 7.67 -23.86
N LYS A 257 12.25 8.89 -24.21
CA LYS A 257 12.33 9.40 -25.58
C LYS A 257 13.61 8.92 -26.24
#